data_AF-A0A182KE96-F1
#
_entry.id   AF-A0A182KE96-F1
#
_cell.length_a   1.000
_cell.length_b   1.000
_cell.length_c   1.000
_cell.angle_alpha   90.00
_cell.angle_beta   90.00
_cell.angle_gamma   90.00
#
_symmetry.space_group_name_H-M   'P 1'
#
loop_
_entity.id
_entity.type
_entity.pdbx_description
1 polymer ?
#
loop_
_entity_poly.entity_id
_entity_poly.type
_entity_poly.pdbx_seq_one_letter_code
_entity_poly.pdbx_strand_id
1 'polypeptide(L)'
;MADQQNIRAFQKQLGINLNRKNVSKKKGLRMHRSIGLGFKTPKEAITGTYIDKKCPFTGHVSIRGRILTGVVRKMKMHRTIVIRRDYLHFIRKYDRFEKRHRNMSVHLSPCFR
;
A
#
# COMPACT_ATOMS: atom_id res chain seq x y z
N MET A 1 11.42 -11.64 7.45
CA MET A 1 10.31 -11.16 8.28
C MET A 1 10.71 -9.82 8.87
N ALA A 2 9.85 -8.80 8.81
CA ALA A 2 10.16 -7.50 9.42
C ALA A 2 9.58 -7.52 10.82
N ASP A 3 10.45 -7.46 11.83
CA ASP A 3 10.07 -7.35 13.23
C ASP A 3 8.99 -6.27 13.39
N GLN A 4 7.87 -6.66 14.01
CA GLN A 4 6.65 -5.84 14.07
C GLN A 4 6.84 -4.54 14.87
N GLN A 5 7.92 -4.45 15.64
CA GLN A 5 8.09 -3.45 16.68
C GLN A 5 9.53 -2.90 16.72
N ASN A 6 9.98 -2.38 15.58
CA ASN A 6 11.34 -1.81 15.43
C ASN A 6 11.48 -0.38 15.96
N ILE A 7 10.38 0.18 16.44
CA ILE A 7 10.29 1.56 16.91
C ILE A 7 9.95 1.49 18.40
N ARG A 8 10.47 2.45 19.18
CA ARG A 8 10.26 2.55 20.63
C ARG A 8 8.77 2.50 21.03
N ALA A 9 7.89 3.06 20.20
CA ALA A 9 6.45 3.03 20.44
C ALA A 9 5.82 1.69 20.03
N PHE A 10 4.99 1.13 20.91
CA PHE A 10 4.19 -0.07 20.63
C PHE A 10 3.28 0.14 19.41
N GLN A 11 3.40 -0.72 18.41
CA GLN A 11 2.65 -0.62 17.16
C GLN A 11 1.38 -1.49 17.24
N LYS A 12 0.21 -0.85 17.18
CA LYS A 12 -1.09 -1.53 17.10
C LYS A 12 -2.05 -0.81 16.16
N GLN A 13 -3.08 -1.51 15.72
CA GLN A 13 -4.20 -0.87 15.01
C GLN A 13 -5.05 -0.06 16.00
N LEU A 14 -5.56 1.08 15.53
CA LEU A 14 -6.50 1.90 16.29
C LEU A 14 -7.82 1.15 16.44
N GLY A 15 -8.45 1.24 17.61
CA GLY A 15 -9.73 0.58 17.90
C GLY A 15 -9.65 -0.93 18.18
N ILE A 16 -8.46 -1.54 18.12
CA ILE A 16 -8.27 -2.97 18.43
C ILE A 16 -7.72 -3.13 19.84
N ASN A 17 -8.49 -3.81 20.69
CA ASN A 17 -8.03 -4.23 22.01
C ASN A 17 -7.35 -5.60 21.94
N LEU A 18 -6.05 -5.63 22.26
CA LEU A 18 -5.25 -6.86 22.31
C LEU A 18 -5.38 -7.60 23.65
N ASN A 19 -5.82 -6.92 24.71
CA ASN A 19 -5.98 -7.52 26.03
C ASN A 19 -7.30 -8.29 26.10
N ARG A 20 -7.27 -9.58 25.75
CA ARG A 20 -8.42 -10.49 25.84
C ARG A 20 -8.31 -11.37 27.07
N LYS A 21 -9.24 -11.19 28.01
CA LYS A 21 -9.37 -12.06 29.19
C LYS A 21 -10.01 -13.43 28.87
N ASN A 22 -10.85 -13.49 27.83
CA ASN A 22 -11.52 -14.72 27.39
C ASN A 22 -10.88 -15.25 26.10
N VAL A 23 -10.19 -16.38 26.19
CA VAL A 23 -9.41 -17.01 25.10
C VAL A 23 -10.30 -17.73 24.07
N SER A 24 -11.59 -17.94 24.38
CA SER A 24 -12.49 -18.83 23.63
C SER A 24 -12.95 -18.33 22.25
N LYS A 25 -12.83 -17.04 21.91
CA LYS A 25 -13.29 -16.51 20.62
C LYS A 25 -12.20 -16.49 19.55
N LYS A 26 -12.30 -17.41 18.58
CA LYS A 26 -11.48 -17.53 17.34
C LYS A 26 -11.56 -16.34 16.36
N LYS A 27 -12.19 -15.21 16.72
CA LYS A 27 -12.28 -14.06 15.80
C LYS A 27 -10.91 -13.37 15.74
N GLY A 28 -10.28 -13.38 14.56
CA GLY A 28 -8.99 -12.76 14.31
C GLY A 28 -8.97 -11.31 14.80
N LEU A 29 -7.95 -10.97 15.59
CA LEU A 29 -7.80 -9.64 16.19
C LEU A 29 -7.49 -8.54 15.16
N ARG A 30 -7.19 -8.89 13.91
CA ARG A 30 -6.75 -7.95 12.88
C ARG A 30 -7.92 -7.40 12.08
N MET A 31 -7.99 -6.08 11.97
CA MET A 31 -8.96 -5.39 11.12
C MET A 31 -8.39 -5.24 9.71
N HIS A 32 -9.19 -5.62 8.72
CA HIS A 32 -8.95 -5.35 7.30
C HIS A 32 -10.26 -4.92 6.66
N ARG A 33 -10.18 -4.22 5.53
CA ARG A 33 -11.35 -3.77 4.76
C ARG A 33 -11.16 -4.02 3.27
N SER A 34 -12.29 -4.18 2.58
CA SER A 34 -12.36 -4.08 1.12
C SER A 34 -12.25 -2.61 0.71
N ILE A 35 -11.40 -2.32 -0.27
CA ILE A 35 -11.17 -0.94 -0.75
C ILE A 35 -12.18 -0.54 -1.84
N GLY A 36 -12.82 -1.51 -2.49
CA GLY A 36 -13.70 -1.30 -3.64
C GLY A 36 -12.94 -1.32 -4.97
N LEU A 37 -13.59 -0.84 -6.04
CA LEU A 37 -13.02 -0.74 -7.39
C LEU A 37 -12.53 -2.08 -7.99
N GLY A 38 -13.05 -3.21 -7.49
CA GLY A 38 -12.66 -4.55 -7.93
C GLY A 38 -11.31 -5.06 -7.38
N PHE A 39 -10.62 -4.28 -6.54
CA PHE A 39 -9.35 -4.72 -5.95
C PHE A 39 -9.59 -5.73 -4.83
N LYS A 40 -9.12 -6.96 -5.03
CA LYS A 40 -9.17 -8.03 -4.02
C LYS A 40 -8.17 -7.73 -2.90
N THR A 41 -8.59 -8.00 -1.66
CA THR A 41 -7.71 -7.89 -0.50
C THR A 41 -6.67 -9.01 -0.51
N PRO A 42 -5.36 -8.72 -0.45
CA PRO A 42 -4.33 -9.75 -0.47
C PRO A 42 -4.37 -10.59 0.80
N LYS A 43 -3.96 -11.86 0.72
CA LYS A 43 -3.96 -12.79 1.85
C LYS A 43 -3.07 -12.28 2.98
N GLU A 44 -1.95 -11.69 2.61
CA GLU A 44 -0.95 -11.09 3.49
C GLU A 44 -1.51 -9.92 4.31
N ALA A 45 -2.52 -9.20 3.80
CA ALA A 45 -3.19 -8.16 4.59
C ALA A 45 -4.10 -8.74 5.67
N ILE A 46 -4.63 -9.96 5.45
CA ILE A 46 -5.56 -10.64 6.36
C ILE A 46 -4.79 -11.40 7.45
N THR A 47 -3.79 -12.20 7.04
CA THR A 47 -3.02 -13.07 7.95
C THR A 47 -1.76 -12.40 8.49
N GLY A 48 -1.20 -11.44 7.74
CA GLY A 48 0.05 -10.79 8.10
C GLY A 48 -0.07 -9.93 9.34
N THR A 49 1.04 -9.80 10.07
CA THR A 49 1.06 -9.16 11.39
C THR A 49 1.62 -7.72 11.35
N TYR A 50 1.99 -7.22 10.16
CA TYR A 50 2.55 -5.88 9.99
C TYR A 50 1.59 -4.78 10.43
N ILE A 51 2.14 -3.68 10.96
CA ILE A 51 1.38 -2.45 11.25
C ILE A 51 1.83 -1.35 10.31
N ASP A 52 0.90 -0.88 9.49
CA ASP A 52 1.08 0.22 8.57
C ASP A 52 -0.19 1.08 8.52
N LYS A 53 -0.12 2.27 9.13
CA LYS A 53 -1.25 3.23 9.17
C LYS A 53 -1.63 3.72 7.77
N LYS A 54 -0.69 3.71 6.82
CA LYS A 54 -0.86 4.18 5.44
C LYS A 54 -1.33 3.06 4.48
N CYS A 55 -1.45 1.82 4.97
CA CYS A 55 -1.96 0.71 4.17
C CYS A 55 -3.42 0.98 3.76
N PRO A 56 -3.80 0.75 2.48
CA PRO A 56 -5.18 0.95 2.06
C PRO A 56 -6.14 -0.12 2.63
N PHE A 57 -5.64 -1.34 2.90
CA PHE A 57 -6.43 -2.48 3.39
C PHE A 57 -6.60 -2.49 4.91
N THR A 58 -5.53 -2.25 5.67
CA THR A 58 -5.52 -2.43 7.15
C THR A 58 -5.34 -1.12 7.90
N GLY A 59 -5.08 -0.03 7.19
CA GLY A 59 -4.93 1.32 7.73
C GLY A 59 -6.18 2.18 7.52
N HIS A 60 -6.03 3.49 7.73
CA HIS A 60 -7.14 4.44 7.64
C HIS A 60 -7.25 5.13 6.26
N VAL A 61 -6.40 4.79 5.28
CA VAL A 61 -6.35 5.47 3.96
C VAL A 61 -7.32 4.88 2.94
N SER A 62 -8.28 5.68 2.44
CA SER A 62 -9.18 5.30 1.34
C SER A 62 -8.59 5.62 -0.03
N ILE A 63 -8.80 4.76 -1.02
CA ILE A 63 -8.42 5.02 -2.41
C ILE A 63 -9.52 5.83 -3.09
N ARG A 64 -9.15 6.97 -3.66
CA ARG A 64 -10.04 7.87 -4.41
C ARG A 64 -9.26 8.65 -5.46
N GLY A 65 -9.92 9.09 -6.52
CA GLY A 65 -9.30 9.83 -7.62
C GLY A 65 -8.75 8.92 -8.72
N ARG A 66 -7.67 9.35 -9.37
CA ARG A 66 -7.13 8.68 -10.57
C ARG A 66 -6.37 7.40 -10.21
N ILE A 67 -6.72 6.29 -10.86
CA ILE A 67 -5.95 5.04 -10.80
C ILE A 67 -4.88 5.10 -11.90
N LEU A 68 -3.62 4.90 -11.49
CA LEU A 68 -2.46 5.04 -12.37
C LEU A 68 -1.67 3.73 -12.40
N THR A 69 -1.33 3.26 -13.60
CA THR A 69 -0.39 2.18 -13.85
C THR A 69 1.01 2.73 -14.15
N GLY A 70 2.05 1.95 -13.89
CA GLY A 70 3.44 2.32 -14.15
C GLY A 70 4.39 1.19 -13.76
N VAL A 71 5.63 1.26 -14.24
CA VAL A 71 6.65 0.25 -13.95
C VAL A 71 7.46 0.69 -12.73
N VAL A 72 7.80 -0.25 -11.85
CA VAL A 72 8.64 0.07 -10.68
C VAL A 72 10.09 0.25 -11.12
N ARG A 73 10.68 1.41 -10.80
CA ARG A 73 12.07 1.73 -11.16
C ARG A 73 13.05 1.54 -10.01
N LYS A 74 12.67 1.94 -8.79
CA LYS A 74 13.53 1.85 -7.60
C LYS A 74 12.72 1.46 -6.36
N MET A 75 13.27 0.56 -5.55
CA MET A 75 12.73 0.09 -4.26
C MET A 75 13.71 0.31 -3.10
N LYS A 76 14.47 1.42 -3.11
CA LYS A 76 15.50 1.68 -2.09
C LYS A 76 14.94 2.29 -0.79
N MET A 77 13.76 2.90 -0.83
CA MET A 77 13.16 3.55 0.33
C MET A 77 12.32 2.55 1.13
N HIS A 78 12.26 2.75 2.46
CA HIS A 78 11.43 1.91 3.32
C HIS A 78 9.93 2.20 3.08
N ARG A 79 9.18 1.16 2.65
CA ARG A 79 7.72 1.19 2.39
C ARG A 79 7.27 2.22 1.34
N THR A 80 8.17 2.69 0.47
CA THR A 80 7.84 3.60 -0.63
C THR A 80 8.67 3.23 -1.85
N ILE A 81 8.08 3.28 -3.03
CA ILE A 81 8.72 2.97 -4.29
C ILE A 81 8.60 4.14 -5.26
N VAL A 82 9.50 4.18 -6.23
CA VAL A 82 9.40 5.14 -7.34
C VAL A 82 8.95 4.39 -8.58
N ILE A 83 7.78 4.76 -9.09
CA ILE A 83 7.25 4.28 -10.36
C ILE A 83 7.63 5.21 -11.50
N ARG A 84 7.82 4.65 -12.69
CA ARG A 84 8.03 5.39 -13.93
C ARG A 84 6.82 5.19 -14.83
N ARG A 85 6.34 6.29 -15.41
CA ARG A 85 5.33 6.30 -16.46
C ARG A 85 5.91 6.90 -17.71
N ASP A 86 6.00 6.08 -18.75
CA ASP A 86 6.34 6.54 -20.09
C ASP A 86 5.05 6.95 -20.83
N TYR A 87 5.11 8.04 -21.56
CA TYR A 87 4.01 8.54 -22.39
C TYR A 87 4.57 9.24 -23.63
N LEU A 88 3.75 9.30 -24.67
CA LEU A 88 4.09 9.97 -25.92
C LEU A 88 3.52 11.39 -25.90
N HIS A 89 4.37 12.40 -26.08
CA HIS A 89 3.96 13.79 -26.21
C HIS A 89 3.91 14.18 -27.67
N PHE A 90 2.80 14.76 -28.12
CA PHE A 90 2.60 15.13 -29.52
C PHE A 90 3.14 16.53 -29.80
N ILE A 91 3.98 16.67 -30.83
CA ILE A 91 4.55 17.94 -31.27
C ILE A 91 3.83 18.41 -32.53
N ARG A 92 2.93 19.39 -32.37
CA ARG A 92 2.06 19.91 -33.44
C ARG A 92 2.82 20.40 -34.68
N LYS A 93 3.99 21.03 -34.49
CA LYS A 93 4.80 21.57 -35.60
C LYS A 93 5.29 20.49 -36.57
N TYR A 94 5.58 19.29 -36.07
CA TYR A 94 6.21 18.22 -36.84
C TYR A 94 5.29 17.03 -37.09
N ASP A 95 4.05 17.09 -36.59
CA ASP A 95 3.06 16.00 -36.62
C ASP A 95 3.65 14.65 -36.15
N ARG A 96 4.45 14.70 -35.08
CA ARG A 96 5.21 13.54 -34.55
C ARG A 96 5.08 13.47 -33.04
N PHE A 97 5.31 12.27 -32.50
CA PHE A 97 5.36 12.03 -31.06
C PHE A 97 6.80 11.91 -30.56
N GLU A 98 7.07 12.46 -29.39
CA GLU A 98 8.30 12.22 -28.65
C GLU A 98 8.04 11.41 -27.37
N LYS A 99 8.99 10.55 -27.00
CA LYS A 99 8.91 9.75 -25.78
C LYS A 99 9.29 10.60 -24.58
N ARG A 100 8.35 10.79 -23.65
CA ARG A 100 8.60 11.41 -22.34
C ARG A 100 8.36 10.43 -21.22
N HIS A 101 8.91 10.73 -20.06
CA HIS A 101 8.65 9.95 -18.86
C HIS A 101 8.51 10.84 -17.63
N ARG A 102 7.74 10.36 -16.66
CA ARG A 102 7.65 10.98 -15.33
C ARG A 102 7.89 9.92 -14.26
N ASN A 103 8.74 10.27 -13.29
CA ASN A 103 8.92 9.47 -12.08
C ASN A 103 7.96 9.99 -11.01
N MET A 104 7.33 9.08 -10.28
CA MET A 104 6.42 9.40 -9.18
C MET A 104 6.71 8.49 -7.98
N SER A 105 6.71 9.04 -6.78
CA SER A 105 6.82 8.28 -5.54
C SER A 105 5.45 7.78 -5.09
N VAL A 106 5.37 6.50 -4.70
CA VAL A 106 4.13 5.83 -4.29
C VAL A 106 4.41 4.99 -3.05
N HIS A 107 3.51 5.04 -2.07
CA HIS A 107 3.59 4.19 -0.87
C HIS A 107 3.37 2.72 -1.25
N LEU A 108 4.27 1.84 -0.81
CA LEU A 108 4.14 0.40 -0.98
C LEU A 108 3.86 -0.23 0.37
N SER A 109 2.64 -0.74 0.53
CA SER A 109 2.27 -1.41 1.76
C SER A 109 2.94 -2.78 1.87
N PRO A 110 3.33 -3.24 3.08
CA PRO A 110 4.02 -4.52 3.28
C PRO A 110 3.24 -5.77 2.87
N CYS A 111 1.97 -5.64 2.47
CA CYS A 111 1.16 -6.75 1.94
C CYS A 111 1.52 -7.18 0.52
N PHE A 112 2.34 -6.43 -0.20
CA PHE A 112 2.76 -6.73 -1.58
C PHE A 112 4.24 -7.10 -1.66
N ARG A 113 4.72 -7.86 -0.67
CA ARG A 113 6.11 -8.31 -0.60
C ARG A 113 6.30 -9.61 -1.35
#